data_AF-A0A8D1JDT9-F1
#
_entry.id   AF-A0A8D1JDT9-F1
#
_cell.length_a   1.000
_cell.length_b   1.000
_cell.length_c   1.000
_cell.angle_alpha   90.00
_cell.angle_beta   90.00
_cell.angle_gamma   90.00
#
_symmetry.space_group_name_H-M   'P 1'
#
loop_
_entity.id
_entity.type
_entity.pdbx_description
1 polymer ?
#
loop_
_entity_poly.entity_id
_entity_poly.type
_entity_poly.pdbx_seq_one_letter_code
_entity_poly.pdbx_strand_id
1 'polypeptide(L)'
;MDGPAAPVTKSATAKLVKRNFLEALKSNDFGKLKAILIQRQIDVDTVFEVEDENMVLASYKQGYWLPSYKLKSSWATGLHLSVLFGHVECLLVLLDHNATINCRPNGKTPLHVACEMANLDCVKILCDRGAKLNCYSLSGHTALHFCTTPSSILCAKQLVWRGNREAIAIGDERG
;
A
#
# COMPACT_ATOMS: atom_id res chain seq x y z
N MET A 1 -7.90 9.68 47.99
CA MET A 1 -8.93 10.48 47.29
C MET A 1 -8.51 10.52 45.84
N ASP A 2 -8.89 9.48 45.08
CA ASP A 2 -8.55 9.34 43.68
C ASP A 2 -9.38 10.33 42.85
N GLY A 3 -8.69 11.29 42.25
CA GLY A 3 -9.32 12.30 41.39
C GLY A 3 -9.90 11.66 40.12
N PRO A 4 -11.07 12.13 39.65
CA PRO A 4 -11.73 11.55 38.50
C PRO A 4 -10.86 11.71 37.25
N ALA A 5 -10.51 10.58 36.63
CA ALA A 5 -9.82 10.52 35.35
C ALA A 5 -10.59 11.36 34.33
N ALA A 6 -9.93 12.38 33.77
CA ALA A 6 -10.50 13.27 32.77
C ALA A 6 -11.08 12.45 31.60
N PRO A 7 -12.27 12.79 31.08
CA PRO A 7 -12.88 12.04 29.99
C PRO A 7 -11.99 12.14 28.75
N VAL A 8 -11.43 11.01 28.35
CA VAL A 8 -10.62 10.91 27.13
C VAL A 8 -11.49 11.38 25.96
N THR A 9 -11.11 12.52 25.38
CA THR A 9 -11.88 13.11 24.29
C THR A 9 -11.88 12.18 23.07
N LYS A 10 -12.99 12.08 22.33
CA LYS A 10 -13.12 11.22 21.13
C LYS A 10 -11.97 11.40 20.13
N SER A 11 -11.40 12.61 20.06
CA SER A 11 -10.24 12.96 19.21
C SER A 11 -8.93 12.33 19.68
N ALA A 12 -8.68 12.26 21.00
CA ALA A 12 -7.50 11.61 21.55
C ALA A 12 -7.55 10.10 21.33
N THR A 13 -8.72 9.49 21.52
CA THR A 13 -8.93 8.05 21.25
C THR A 13 -8.67 7.72 19.78
N ALA A 14 -9.20 8.50 18.83
CA ALA A 14 -8.98 8.27 17.40
C ALA A 14 -7.50 8.38 16.99
N LYS A 15 -6.75 9.34 17.56
CA LYS A 15 -5.31 9.49 17.35
C LYS A 15 -4.53 8.28 17.89
N LEU A 16 -4.91 7.78 19.06
CA LEU A 16 -4.29 6.60 19.66
C LEU A 16 -4.51 5.34 18.83
N VAL A 17 -5.74 5.13 18.32
CA VAL A 17 -6.04 3.99 17.44
C VAL A 17 -5.21 4.03 16.16
N LYS A 18 -5.11 5.21 15.51
CA LYS A 18 -4.27 5.37 14.32
C LYS A 18 -2.80 5.06 14.60
N ARG A 19 -2.27 5.51 15.74
CA ARG A 19 -0.89 5.22 16.14
C ARG A 19 -0.68 3.72 16.38
N ASN A 20 -1.59 3.06 17.09
CA ASN A 20 -1.50 1.63 17.38
C ASN A 20 -1.60 0.79 16.10
N PHE A 21 -2.43 1.19 15.14
CA PHE A 21 -2.55 0.54 13.84
C PHE A 21 -1.25 0.69 13.03
N LEU A 22 -0.68 1.90 12.99
CA LEU A 22 0.60 2.14 12.31
C LEU A 22 1.75 1.36 12.95
N GLU A 23 1.77 1.26 14.28
CA GLU A 23 2.76 0.46 15.01
C GLU A 23 2.63 -1.03 14.67
N ALA A 24 1.42 -1.58 14.67
CA ALA A 24 1.16 -2.98 14.30
C ALA A 24 1.64 -3.28 12.87
N LEU A 25 1.44 -2.36 11.93
CA LEU A 25 1.97 -2.48 10.58
C LEU A 25 3.50 -2.48 10.57
N LYS A 26 4.15 -1.57 11.29
CA LYS A 26 5.63 -1.49 11.32
C LYS A 26 6.26 -2.74 11.93
N SER A 27 5.66 -3.29 12.99
CA SER A 27 6.16 -4.46 13.72
C SER A 27 5.73 -5.80 13.13
N ASN A 28 5.02 -5.83 12.00
CA ASN A 28 4.40 -7.03 11.42
C ASN A 28 3.47 -7.79 12.40
N ASP A 29 2.80 -7.08 13.30
CA ASP A 29 1.87 -7.68 14.26
C ASP A 29 0.47 -7.81 13.63
N PHE A 30 0.30 -8.84 12.82
CA PHE A 30 -0.96 -9.14 12.13
C PHE A 30 -2.09 -9.51 13.10
N GLY A 31 -1.77 -10.02 14.31
CA GLY A 31 -2.75 -10.35 15.34
C GLY A 31 -3.40 -9.09 15.92
N LYS A 32 -2.58 -8.12 16.32
CA LYS A 32 -3.03 -6.80 16.78
C LYS A 32 -3.75 -6.05 15.66
N LEU A 33 -3.24 -6.12 14.42
CA LEU A 33 -3.89 -5.51 13.26
C LEU A 33 -5.30 -6.07 13.04
N LYS A 34 -5.44 -7.40 13.03
CA LYS A 34 -6.72 -8.08 12.88
C LYS A 34 -7.68 -7.74 14.01
N ALA A 35 -7.20 -7.70 15.25
CA ALA A 35 -8.02 -7.32 16.40
C ALA A 35 -8.59 -5.90 16.27
N ILE A 36 -7.76 -4.94 15.83
CA ILE A 36 -8.18 -3.54 15.62
C ILE A 36 -9.25 -3.45 14.52
N LEU A 37 -9.08 -4.17 13.41
CA LEU A 37 -10.03 -4.20 12.28
C LEU A 37 -11.37 -4.86 12.65
N ILE A 38 -11.34 -5.97 13.39
CA ILE A 38 -12.57 -6.66 13.88
C ILE A 38 -13.37 -5.74 14.80
N GLN A 39 -12.68 -4.99 15.67
CA GLN A 39 -13.33 -4.04 16.58
C GLN A 39 -13.86 -2.79 15.85
N ARG A 40 -13.65 -2.68 14.52
CA ARG A 40 -14.10 -1.57 13.65
C ARG A 40 -13.72 -0.19 14.20
N GLN A 41 -12.58 -0.10 14.88
CA GLN A 41 -12.10 1.17 15.45
C GLN A 41 -11.50 2.11 14.40
N ILE A 42 -11.09 1.54 13.26
CA ILE A 42 -10.43 2.25 12.16
C ILE A 42 -10.84 1.61 10.83
N ASP A 43 -10.94 2.43 9.80
CA ASP A 43 -11.14 1.95 8.43
C ASP A 43 -9.85 1.33 7.89
N VAL A 44 -9.96 0.22 7.18
CA VAL A 44 -8.83 -0.51 6.59
C VAL A 44 -8.06 0.35 5.58
N ASP A 45 -8.78 1.24 4.89
CA ASP A 45 -8.23 2.16 3.88
C ASP A 45 -7.78 3.50 4.48
N THR A 46 -7.64 3.58 5.81
CA THR A 46 -7.15 4.78 6.47
C THR A 46 -5.80 5.20 5.88
N VAL A 47 -5.72 6.46 5.49
CA VAL A 47 -4.50 7.09 4.98
C VAL A 47 -3.70 7.64 6.15
N PHE A 48 -2.43 7.23 6.21
CA PHE A 48 -1.43 7.68 7.18
C PHE A 48 -0.48 8.66 6.50
N GLU A 49 -0.08 9.69 7.24
CA GLU A 49 1.08 10.50 6.91
C GLU A 49 2.32 9.78 7.47
N VAL A 50 3.27 9.46 6.60
CA VAL A 50 4.46 8.67 6.94
C VAL A 50 5.69 9.38 6.40
N GLU A 51 6.73 9.45 7.22
CA GLU A 51 8.04 9.94 6.79
C GLU A 51 8.61 8.99 5.73
N ASP A 52 8.97 9.51 4.57
CA ASP A 52 9.43 8.74 3.41
C ASP A 52 10.81 9.23 2.97
N GLU A 53 11.82 8.87 3.75
CA GLU A 53 13.22 9.28 3.51
C GLU A 53 13.76 8.80 2.16
N ASN A 54 13.32 7.62 1.74
CA ASN A 54 13.77 6.96 0.52
C ASN A 54 12.94 7.32 -0.72
N MET A 55 11.92 8.17 -0.56
CA MET A 55 11.01 8.62 -1.63
C MET A 55 10.29 7.46 -2.37
N VAL A 56 10.12 6.32 -1.72
CA VAL A 56 9.49 5.12 -2.33
C VAL A 56 7.99 5.33 -2.43
N LEU A 57 7.38 5.93 -1.40
CA LEU A 57 5.96 6.26 -1.40
C LEU A 57 5.69 7.55 -2.18
N ALA A 58 6.65 8.46 -2.29
CA ALA A 58 6.47 9.69 -3.03
C ALA A 58 6.27 9.44 -4.54
N SER A 59 5.19 10.00 -5.08
CA SER A 59 5.09 10.26 -6.51
C SER A 59 5.19 11.76 -6.71
N TYR A 60 6.17 12.19 -7.50
CA TYR A 60 6.34 13.58 -7.91
C TYR A 60 4.99 14.19 -8.33
N LYS A 61 4.58 15.27 -7.66
CA LYS A 61 3.36 16.01 -8.04
C LYS A 61 3.58 16.59 -9.43
N GLN A 62 2.73 16.22 -10.38
CA GLN A 62 2.77 16.73 -11.74
C GLN A 62 2.66 18.26 -11.70
N GLY A 63 3.72 18.96 -12.12
CA GLY A 63 3.75 20.43 -12.22
C GLY A 63 4.80 21.17 -11.38
N TYR A 64 5.58 20.52 -10.51
CA TYR A 64 6.68 21.18 -9.79
C TYR A 64 7.98 20.38 -9.88
N TRP A 65 8.73 20.63 -10.95
CA TRP A 65 10.17 20.36 -10.99
C TRP A 65 10.88 21.37 -10.08
N LEU A 66 10.82 21.13 -8.77
CA LEU A 66 11.77 21.73 -7.83
C LEU A 66 12.65 20.58 -7.32
N PRO A 67 13.86 20.40 -7.88
CA PRO A 67 14.84 19.42 -7.41
C PRO A 67 15.09 19.47 -5.89
N SER A 68 14.76 20.60 -5.26
CA SER A 68 14.96 20.90 -3.85
C SER A 68 13.73 20.67 -2.96
N TYR A 69 12.54 20.42 -3.52
CA TYR A 69 11.32 20.21 -2.73
C TYR A 69 11.06 18.72 -2.50
N LYS A 70 11.92 18.09 -1.69
CA LYS A 70 11.67 16.75 -1.16
C LYS A 70 10.63 16.88 -0.04
N LEU A 71 9.41 16.41 -0.30
CA LEU A 71 8.44 16.21 0.78
C LEU A 71 9.03 15.19 1.75
N LYS A 72 9.19 15.56 3.02
CA LYS A 72 9.64 14.64 4.07
C LYS A 72 8.56 13.61 4.44
N SER A 73 7.30 13.96 4.21
CA SER A 73 6.13 13.13 4.47
C SER A 73 5.44 12.73 3.16
N SER A 74 4.98 11.48 3.09
CA SER A 74 4.10 10.96 2.05
C SER A 74 2.82 10.40 2.67
N TRP A 75 1.79 10.17 1.85
CA TRP A 75 0.53 9.57 2.28
C TRP A 75 0.47 8.11 1.84
N ALA A 76 0.15 7.20 2.76
CA ALA A 76 0.09 5.77 2.47
C ALA A 76 -1.07 5.12 3.22
N THR A 77 -1.72 4.13 2.61
CA THR A 77 -2.65 3.25 3.32
C THR A 77 -1.89 2.12 4.01
N GLY A 78 -2.56 1.38 4.90
CA GLY A 78 -1.98 0.18 5.49
C GLY A 78 -1.41 -0.78 4.45
N LEU A 79 -2.10 -0.89 3.30
CA LEU A 79 -1.73 -1.78 2.21
C LEU A 79 -0.37 -1.41 1.59
N HIS A 80 -0.12 -0.11 1.38
CA HIS A 80 1.18 0.38 0.91
C HIS A 80 2.29 0.09 1.90
N LEU A 81 2.02 0.29 3.19
CA LEU A 81 3.01 0.09 4.25
C LEU A 81 3.37 -1.38 4.42
N SER A 82 2.39 -2.28 4.40
CA SER A 82 2.65 -3.72 4.43
C SER A 82 3.51 -4.16 3.25
N VAL A 83 3.28 -3.61 2.05
CA VAL A 83 4.11 -3.93 0.87
C VAL A 83 5.51 -3.32 0.99
N LEU A 84 5.61 -2.06 1.42
CA LEU A 84 6.87 -1.35 1.60
C LEU A 84 7.81 -2.10 2.56
N PHE A 85 7.26 -2.60 3.67
CA PHE A 85 8.02 -3.37 4.66
C PHE A 85 8.19 -4.86 4.30
N GLY A 86 7.48 -5.35 3.27
CA GLY A 86 7.47 -6.76 2.88
C GLY A 86 6.69 -7.68 3.83
N HIS A 87 5.78 -7.11 4.62
CA HIS A 87 4.97 -7.80 5.62
C HIS A 87 3.76 -8.48 4.97
N VAL A 88 3.99 -9.67 4.43
CA VAL A 88 3.00 -10.47 3.69
C VAL A 88 1.77 -10.81 4.54
N GLU A 89 1.95 -11.16 5.81
CA GLU A 89 0.83 -11.50 6.70
C GLU A 89 -0.09 -10.28 6.94
N CYS A 90 0.49 -9.11 7.20
CA CYS A 90 -0.29 -7.87 7.29
C CYS A 90 -1.00 -7.55 5.96
N LEU A 91 -0.33 -7.76 4.82
CA LEU A 91 -0.92 -7.58 3.50
C LEU A 91 -2.16 -8.46 3.31
N LEU A 92 -2.07 -9.74 3.66
CA LEU A 92 -3.19 -10.68 3.57
C LEU A 92 -4.35 -10.28 4.49
N VAL A 93 -4.07 -9.94 5.75
CA VAL A 93 -5.12 -9.48 6.69
C VAL A 93 -5.86 -8.26 6.13
N LEU A 94 -5.13 -7.27 5.60
CA LEU A 94 -5.78 -6.07 5.04
C LEU A 94 -6.67 -6.41 3.84
N LEU A 95 -6.19 -7.27 2.93
CA LEU A 95 -6.96 -7.68 1.76
C LEU A 95 -8.18 -8.54 2.13
N ASP A 96 -8.07 -9.38 3.16
CA ASP A 96 -9.18 -10.17 3.69
C ASP A 96 -10.27 -9.29 4.35
N HIS A 97 -9.87 -8.13 4.84
CA HIS A 97 -10.77 -7.08 5.35
C HIS A 97 -11.20 -6.07 4.26
N ASN A 98 -11.16 -6.47 2.98
CA ASN A 98 -11.63 -5.69 1.84
C ASN A 98 -10.87 -4.37 1.60
N ALA A 99 -9.59 -4.28 1.95
CA ALA A 99 -8.76 -3.14 1.58
C ALA A 99 -8.82 -2.86 0.06
N THR A 100 -8.89 -1.58 -0.30
CA THR A 100 -8.92 -1.16 -1.70
C THR A 100 -7.56 -1.43 -2.36
N ILE A 101 -7.49 -2.49 -3.16
CA ILE A 101 -6.23 -3.00 -3.72
C ILE A 101 -5.51 -2.01 -4.66
N ASN A 102 -6.27 -1.14 -5.34
CA ASN A 102 -5.75 -0.14 -6.29
C ASN A 102 -5.74 1.27 -5.69
N CYS A 103 -5.73 1.41 -4.36
CA CYS A 103 -5.66 2.72 -3.71
C CYS A 103 -4.37 3.44 -4.11
N ARG A 104 -4.41 4.79 -4.18
CA ARG A 104 -3.26 5.60 -4.62
C ARG A 104 -3.18 6.97 -3.94
N PRO A 105 -3.14 7.02 -2.60
CA PRO A 105 -3.17 8.28 -1.84
C PRO A 105 -1.99 9.21 -2.17
N ASN A 106 -0.83 8.65 -2.52
CA ASN A 106 0.38 9.37 -2.95
C ASN A 106 0.61 9.31 -4.46
N GLY A 107 -0.31 8.76 -5.23
CA GLY A 107 -0.17 8.58 -6.67
C GLY A 107 0.45 7.28 -7.15
N LYS A 108 0.97 6.41 -6.27
CA LYS A 108 1.37 5.04 -6.61
C LYS A 108 0.31 4.09 -6.07
N THR A 109 0.14 2.94 -6.71
CA THR A 109 -0.65 1.83 -6.14
C THR A 109 0.26 0.90 -5.32
N PRO A 110 -0.27 0.03 -4.46
CA PRO A 110 0.53 -0.98 -3.76
C PRO A 110 1.37 -1.83 -4.72
N LEU A 111 0.85 -2.10 -5.93
CA LEU A 111 1.58 -2.86 -6.95
C LEU A 111 2.81 -2.11 -7.48
N HIS A 112 2.75 -0.77 -7.62
CA HIS A 112 3.93 0.03 -7.98
C HIS A 112 5.01 -0.09 -6.90
N VAL A 113 4.62 0.05 -5.63
CA VAL A 113 5.54 -0.08 -4.49
C VAL A 113 6.15 -1.48 -4.43
N ALA A 114 5.36 -2.53 -4.67
CA ALA A 114 5.86 -3.91 -4.68
C ALA A 114 6.95 -4.13 -5.76
N CYS A 115 6.78 -3.51 -6.93
CA CYS A 115 7.73 -3.60 -8.03
C CYS A 115 9.02 -2.83 -7.73
N GLU A 116 8.90 -1.62 -7.18
CA GLU A 116 10.04 -0.80 -6.77
C GLU A 116 10.87 -1.46 -5.66
N MET A 117 10.19 -2.12 -4.71
CA MET A 117 10.84 -2.92 -3.66
C MET A 117 11.33 -4.30 -4.12
N ALA A 118 11.09 -4.66 -5.39
CA ALA A 118 11.39 -5.97 -5.96
C ALA A 118 10.82 -7.15 -5.16
N ASN A 119 9.69 -6.96 -4.48
CA ASN A 119 9.07 -7.99 -3.65
C ASN A 119 8.08 -8.84 -4.47
N LEU A 120 8.58 -9.98 -4.96
CA LEU A 120 7.82 -10.90 -5.82
C LEU A 120 6.57 -11.46 -5.13
N ASP A 121 6.65 -11.76 -3.84
CA ASP A 121 5.53 -12.38 -3.11
C ASP A 121 4.37 -11.40 -2.97
N CYS A 122 4.67 -10.13 -2.62
CA CYS A 122 3.67 -9.06 -2.65
C CYS A 122 3.08 -8.86 -4.05
N VAL A 123 3.90 -8.87 -5.12
CA VAL A 123 3.41 -8.77 -6.50
C VAL A 123 2.44 -9.90 -6.84
N LYS A 124 2.79 -11.15 -6.51
CA LYS A 124 1.93 -12.31 -6.76
C LYS A 124 0.60 -12.19 -6.03
N ILE A 125 0.64 -11.91 -4.72
CA ILE A 125 -0.57 -11.78 -3.90
C ILE A 125 -1.48 -10.68 -4.43
N LEU A 126 -0.91 -9.51 -4.75
CA LEU A 126 -1.69 -8.40 -5.30
C LEU A 126 -2.32 -8.78 -6.65
N CYS A 127 -1.58 -9.43 -7.55
CA CYS A 127 -2.11 -9.90 -8.83
C CYS A 127 -3.21 -10.95 -8.65
N ASP A 128 -3.02 -11.92 -7.75
CA ASP A 128 -4.01 -12.97 -7.47
C ASP A 128 -5.30 -12.42 -6.84
N ARG A 129 -5.19 -11.30 -6.14
CA ARG A 129 -6.34 -10.57 -5.55
C ARG A 129 -6.93 -9.53 -6.51
N GLY A 130 -6.54 -9.52 -7.79
CA GLY A 130 -7.14 -8.68 -8.83
C GLY A 130 -6.61 -7.25 -8.89
N ALA A 131 -5.34 -7.01 -8.51
CA ALA A 131 -4.70 -5.72 -8.71
C ALA A 131 -4.61 -5.41 -10.22
N LYS A 132 -4.99 -4.17 -10.59
CA LYS A 132 -4.94 -3.73 -11.98
C LYS A 132 -3.50 -3.45 -12.39
N LEU A 133 -3.01 -4.15 -13.41
CA LEU A 133 -1.64 -4.01 -13.90
C LEU A 133 -1.40 -2.67 -14.62
N ASN A 134 -2.45 -2.14 -15.26
CA ASN A 134 -2.41 -0.92 -16.09
C ASN A 134 -2.84 0.35 -15.33
N CYS A 135 -2.70 0.38 -14.01
CA CYS A 135 -2.85 1.63 -13.26
C CYS A 135 -1.64 2.53 -13.52
N TYR A 136 -1.89 3.82 -13.79
CA TYR A 136 -0.85 4.81 -13.94
C TYR A 136 -0.56 5.52 -12.62
N SER A 137 0.73 5.71 -12.34
CA SER A 137 1.20 6.57 -11.28
C SER A 137 0.96 8.05 -11.59
N LEU A 138 1.17 8.95 -10.64
CA LEU A 138 1.17 10.41 -10.93
C LEU A 138 2.25 10.85 -11.92
N SER A 139 3.31 10.05 -12.11
CA SER A 139 4.32 10.30 -13.15
C SER A 139 3.96 9.69 -14.51
N GLY A 140 2.75 9.12 -14.64
CA GLY A 140 2.29 8.50 -15.89
C GLY A 140 2.87 7.12 -16.16
N HIS A 141 3.49 6.49 -15.16
CA HIS A 141 4.16 5.21 -15.30
C HIS A 141 3.31 4.07 -14.74
N THR A 142 3.34 2.90 -15.37
CA THR A 142 2.72 1.67 -14.84
C THR A 142 3.64 0.95 -13.84
N ALA A 143 3.14 -0.04 -13.11
CA ALA A 143 3.93 -0.81 -12.15
C ALA A 143 5.19 -1.44 -12.77
N LEU A 144 5.12 -1.88 -14.03
CA LEU A 144 6.26 -2.45 -14.76
C LEU A 144 7.43 -1.47 -14.93
N HIS A 145 7.15 -0.17 -15.06
CA HIS A 145 8.21 0.86 -15.20
C HIS A 145 9.03 1.03 -13.92
N PHE A 146 8.52 0.59 -12.77
CA PHE A 146 9.25 0.63 -11.50
C PHE A 146 10.15 -0.60 -11.29
N CYS A 147 10.10 -1.60 -12.18
CA CYS A 147 11.04 -2.72 -12.21
C CYS A 147 12.37 -2.31 -12.88
N THR A 148 13.11 -1.39 -12.27
CA THR A 148 14.34 -0.81 -12.85
C THR A 148 15.62 -1.56 -12.49
N THR A 149 15.57 -2.41 -11.46
CA THR A 149 16.74 -3.09 -10.89
C THR A 149 16.77 -4.58 -11.29
N PRO A 150 17.95 -5.23 -11.30
CA PRO A 150 18.06 -6.66 -11.58
C PRO A 150 17.23 -7.54 -10.63
N SER A 151 17.06 -7.14 -9.37
CA SER A 151 16.23 -7.86 -8.40
C SER A 151 14.74 -7.87 -8.79
N SER A 152 14.27 -6.82 -9.46
CA SER A 152 12.88 -6.70 -9.90
C SER A 152 12.55 -7.47 -11.19
N ILE A 153 13.53 -8.12 -11.83
CA ILE A 153 13.32 -8.89 -13.08
C ILE A 153 12.24 -9.96 -12.92
N LEU A 154 12.20 -10.65 -11.78
CA LEU A 154 11.18 -11.66 -11.52
C LEU A 154 9.78 -11.03 -11.39
N CYS A 155 9.69 -9.84 -10.78
CA CYS A 155 8.44 -9.08 -10.70
C CYS A 155 7.96 -8.66 -12.11
N ALA A 156 8.88 -8.13 -12.93
CA ALA A 156 8.57 -7.77 -14.32
C ALA A 156 8.06 -8.96 -15.14
N LYS A 157 8.74 -10.11 -15.05
CA LYS A 157 8.29 -11.36 -15.70
C LYS A 157 6.90 -11.77 -15.23
N GLN A 158 6.64 -11.69 -13.94
CA GLN A 158 5.33 -12.02 -13.36
C GLN A 158 4.22 -11.11 -13.90
N LEU A 159 4.47 -9.80 -14.00
CA LEU A 159 3.51 -8.84 -14.56
C LEU A 159 3.24 -9.09 -16.04
N VAL A 160 4.28 -9.31 -16.85
CA VAL A 160 4.14 -9.62 -18.29
C VAL A 160 3.33 -10.90 -18.49
N TRP A 161 3.62 -11.94 -17.70
CA TRP A 161 2.87 -13.19 -17.76
C TRP A 161 1.39 -13.00 -17.43
N ARG A 162 1.07 -12.20 -16.40
CA ARG A 162 -0.33 -11.89 -16.04
C ARG A 162 -1.02 -11.04 -17.11
N GLY A 163 -0.35 -10.03 -17.65
CA GLY A 163 -0.91 -9.16 -18.70
C GLY A 163 -1.25 -9.91 -19.99
N ASN A 164 -0.39 -10.85 -20.41
CA ASN A 164 -0.69 -11.71 -21.56
C ASN A 164 -1.92 -12.60 -21.34
N ARG A 165 -2.10 -13.11 -20.12
CA ARG A 165 -3.25 -13.95 -19.77
C ARG A 165 -4.57 -13.17 -19.75
N GLU A 166 -4.55 -11.92 -19.26
CA GLU A 166 -5.71 -11.02 -19.34
C GLU A 166 -6.11 -10.74 -20.78
N ALA A 167 -5.13 -10.50 -21.67
CA ALA A 167 -5.39 -10.26 -23.09
C ALA A 167 -6.00 -11.48 -23.81
N ILE A 168 -5.55 -12.69 -23.49
CA ILE A 168 -6.09 -13.93 -24.06
C ILE A 168 -7.53 -14.17 -23.57
N ALA A 169 -7.81 -13.97 -22.28
CA ALA A 169 -9.15 -14.17 -21.73
C ALA A 169 -10.22 -13.26 -22.39
N ILE A 170 -9.86 -12.01 -22.72
CA ILE A 170 -10.77 -11.07 -23.39
C ILE A 170 -11.05 -11.47 -24.85
N GLY A 171 -10.13 -12.21 -25.48
CA GLY A 171 -10.29 -12.71 -26.86
C GLY A 171 -11.28 -13.88 -26.99
N ASP A 172 -11.46 -14.67 -25.93
CA ASP A 172 -12.30 -15.88 -25.94
C ASP A 172 -13.79 -15.57 -25.63
N GLU A 173 -14.08 -14.42 -25.01
CA GLU A 173 -15.45 -13.96 -24.71
C GLU A 173 -16.18 -13.32 -25.91
N ARG A 174 -15.56 -13.33 -27.10
CA ARG A 174 -16.12 -12.78 -28.35
C ARG A 174 -16.37 -13.82 -29.45
N GLY A 175 -16.31 -15.12 -29.12
CA GLY A 175 -16.60 -16.24 -30.02
C GLY A 175 -18.06 -16.65 -30.04
#